data_AF-A0A150B7X8-F1
#
_entry.id   AF-A0A150B7X8-F1
#
_cell.length_a   1.000
_cell.length_b   1.000
_cell.length_c   1.000
_cell.angle_alpha   90.00
_cell.angle_beta   90.00
_cell.angle_gamma   90.00
#
_symmetry.space_group_name_H-M   'P 1'
#
loop_
_entity.id
_entity.type
_entity.pdbx_description
1 polymer ?
#
loop_
_entity_poly.entity_id
_entity_poly.type
_entity_poly.pdbx_seq_one_letter_code
_entity_poly.pdbx_strand_id
1 'polypeptide(L)'
;MNFYIASGFQNKQIVRSIANELKHAGWHHTYDWTKNERAVNQEQLREIGQAEKNAIKEADVFLLILDGGNGSHTEFGMAIALEKKIYVYHEGNPLQTTFYHLPEINIFEGDAAEFASYVMNHVK
;
A
#
# COMPACT_ATOMS: atom_id res chain seq x y z
N MET A 1 -5.28 11.09 9.10
CA MET A 1 -5.59 9.85 8.35
C MET A 1 -4.45 8.89 8.58
N ASN A 2 -4.74 7.67 8.99
CA ASN A 2 -3.78 6.59 9.06
C ASN A 2 -3.70 5.91 7.69
N PHE A 3 -2.50 5.63 7.20
CA PHE A 3 -2.32 4.94 5.92
C PHE A 3 -1.28 3.84 5.99
N TYR A 4 -1.43 2.87 5.09
CA TYR A 4 -0.48 1.79 4.84
C TYR A 4 -0.18 1.71 3.33
N ILE A 5 1.08 1.52 2.96
CA ILE A 5 1.48 1.33 1.55
C ILE A 5 2.05 -0.07 1.36
N ALA A 6 1.38 -0.90 0.56
CA ALA A 6 1.85 -2.20 0.13
C ALA A 6 2.54 -2.11 -1.24
N SER A 7 3.69 -2.79 -1.40
CA SER A 7 4.35 -2.92 -2.71
C SER A 7 5.43 -4.00 -2.70
N GLY A 8 6.07 -4.24 -3.85
CA GLY A 8 7.28 -5.04 -3.94
C GLY A 8 8.53 -4.29 -3.45
N PHE A 9 9.56 -5.03 -3.00
CA PHE A 9 10.82 -4.47 -2.51
C PHE A 9 11.55 -3.56 -3.51
N GLN A 10 11.34 -3.78 -4.82
CA GLN A 10 11.89 -2.95 -5.88
C GLN A 10 11.36 -1.51 -5.86
N ASN A 11 10.17 -1.29 -5.30
CA ASN A 11 9.50 0.00 -5.29
C ASN A 11 9.79 0.83 -4.02
N LYS A 12 10.78 0.45 -3.20
CA LYS A 12 11.10 1.16 -1.93
C LYS A 12 11.29 2.67 -2.10
N GLN A 13 11.88 3.11 -3.21
CA GLN A 13 12.08 4.55 -3.47
C GLN A 13 10.75 5.27 -3.74
N ILE A 14 9.90 4.69 -4.60
CA ILE A 14 8.57 5.22 -4.92
C ILE A 14 7.69 5.28 -3.66
N VAL A 15 7.66 4.18 -2.89
CA VAL A 15 6.93 4.10 -1.61
C VAL A 15 7.36 5.21 -0.65
N ARG A 16 8.67 5.45 -0.51
CA ARG A 16 9.20 6.51 0.36
C ARG A 16 8.81 7.89 -0.12
N SER A 17 8.83 8.14 -1.42
CA SER A 17 8.40 9.43 -1.99
C SER A 17 6.94 9.72 -1.65
N ILE A 18 6.04 8.80 -2.00
CA ILE A 18 4.61 8.92 -1.73
C ILE A 18 4.33 9.03 -0.23
N ALA A 19 4.95 8.17 0.59
CA ALA A 19 4.79 8.21 2.03
C ALA A 19 5.25 9.56 2.61
N ASN A 20 6.31 10.15 2.08
CA ASN A 20 6.76 11.47 2.51
C ASN A 20 5.73 12.54 2.16
N GLU A 21 5.18 12.56 0.95
CA GLU A 21 4.14 13.52 0.57
C GLU A 21 2.90 13.42 1.48
N LEU A 22 2.40 12.21 1.73
CA LEU A 22 1.27 12.00 2.64
C LEU A 22 1.59 12.45 4.08
N LYS A 23 2.79 12.16 4.57
CA LYS A 23 3.24 12.64 5.90
C LYS A 23 3.35 14.17 5.96
N HIS A 24 3.81 14.84 4.91
CA HIS A 24 3.86 16.31 4.85
C HIS A 24 2.44 16.92 4.91
N ALA A 25 1.44 16.21 4.40
CA ALA A 25 0.02 16.57 4.56
C ALA A 25 -0.58 16.21 5.93
N GLY A 26 0.24 15.76 6.89
CA GLY A 26 -0.18 15.43 8.26
C GLY A 26 -0.76 14.02 8.42
N TRP A 27 -0.60 13.13 7.44
CA TRP A 27 -1.04 11.74 7.57
C TRP A 27 -0.04 10.91 8.35
N HIS A 28 -0.52 9.84 8.98
CA HIS A 28 0.30 8.94 9.79
C HIS A 28 0.51 7.61 9.07
N HIS A 29 1.78 7.26 8.83
CA HIS A 29 2.16 5.99 8.24
C HIS A 29 2.17 4.91 9.33
N THR A 30 1.20 3.99 9.30
CA THR A 30 1.00 3.01 10.38
C THR A 30 2.18 2.06 10.52
N TYR A 31 2.86 1.76 9.42
CA TYR A 31 4.09 0.97 9.42
C TYR A 31 4.93 1.20 8.16
N ASP A 32 6.21 1.52 8.35
CA ASP A 32 7.15 1.77 7.26
C ASP A 32 8.07 0.56 7.03
N TRP A 33 7.56 -0.44 6.30
CA TRP A 33 8.31 -1.66 5.95
C TRP A 33 9.55 -1.36 5.09
N THR A 34 9.65 -0.17 4.47
CA THR A 34 10.81 0.16 3.64
C THR A 34 12.10 0.24 4.46
N LYS A 35 11.99 0.40 5.78
CA LYS A 35 13.08 0.36 6.76
C LYS A 35 13.55 -1.06 7.10
N ASN A 36 12.75 -2.08 6.77
CA ASN A 36 13.08 -3.46 7.07
C ASN A 36 14.10 -4.03 6.09
N GLU A 37 14.96 -4.88 6.63
CA GLU A 37 15.70 -5.87 5.85
C GLU A 37 14.82 -7.09 5.58
N ARG A 38 15.25 -7.95 4.65
CA ARG A 38 14.53 -9.21 4.40
C ARG A 38 14.69 -10.11 5.63
N ALA A 39 13.55 -10.61 6.13
CA ALA A 39 13.56 -11.60 7.20
C ALA A 39 14.34 -12.86 6.78
N VAL A 40 15.17 -13.37 7.68
CA VAL A 40 16.03 -14.55 7.43
C VAL A 40 15.58 -15.79 8.21
N ASN A 41 14.62 -15.66 9.11
CA ASN A 41 14.10 -16.77 9.91
C ASN A 41 12.60 -16.66 10.17
N GLN A 42 12.01 -17.74 10.68
CA GLN A 42 10.57 -17.86 10.94
C GLN A 42 10.05 -16.88 12.00
N GLU A 43 10.85 -16.58 13.03
CA GLU A 43 10.46 -15.66 14.09
C GLU A 43 10.32 -14.24 13.57
N GLN A 44 11.32 -13.77 12.81
CA GLN A 44 11.27 -12.47 12.13
C GLN A 44 10.11 -12.38 11.16
N LEU A 45 9.85 -13.43 10.37
CA LEU A 45 8.70 -13.48 9.47
C LEU A 45 7.37 -13.34 10.23
N ARG A 46 7.24 -13.99 11.39
CA ARG A 46 6.05 -13.90 12.25
C ARG A 46 5.89 -12.50 12.83
N GLU A 47 6.96 -11.90 13.34
CA GLU A 47 6.93 -10.56 13.93
C GLU A 47 6.57 -9.49 12.90
N ILE A 48 7.23 -9.52 11.72
CA ILE A 48 6.95 -8.59 10.63
C ILE A 48 5.51 -8.77 10.15
N GLY A 49 5.07 -10.01 9.88
CA GLY A 49 3.71 -10.27 9.44
C GLY A 49 2.65 -9.83 10.46
N GLN A 50 2.94 -9.95 11.77
CA GLN A 50 2.04 -9.47 12.82
C GLN A 50 2.00 -7.94 12.88
N ALA A 51 3.13 -7.27 12.68
CA ALA A 51 3.21 -5.81 12.61
C ALA A 51 2.47 -5.27 11.39
N GLU A 52 2.70 -5.82 10.20
CA GLU A 52 2.04 -5.43 8.94
C GLU A 52 0.52 -5.64 9.02
N LYS A 53 0.08 -6.80 9.54
CA LYS A 53 -1.35 -7.07 9.78
C LYS A 53 -2.00 -6.04 10.69
N ASN A 54 -1.35 -5.67 11.79
CA ASN A 54 -1.89 -4.68 12.73
C ASN A 54 -1.92 -3.28 12.07
N ALA A 55 -0.87 -2.92 11.34
CA ALA A 55 -0.75 -1.65 10.64
C ALA A 55 -1.82 -1.47 9.56
N ILE A 56 -2.15 -2.53 8.81
CA ILE A 56 -3.27 -2.54 7.85
C ILE A 56 -4.59 -2.38 8.60
N LYS A 57 -4.77 -3.09 9.72
CA LYS A 57 -5.99 -2.96 10.53
C LYS A 57 -6.20 -1.54 11.05
N GLU A 58 -5.13 -0.86 11.46
CA GLU A 58 -5.15 0.52 11.98
C GLU A 58 -5.23 1.60 10.90
N ALA A 59 -4.91 1.27 9.65
CA ALA A 59 -4.98 2.20 8.53
C ALA A 59 -6.44 2.51 8.16
N ASP A 60 -6.71 3.77 7.82
CA ASP A 60 -7.95 4.21 7.19
C ASP A 60 -7.89 4.02 5.68
N VAL A 61 -6.69 4.25 5.11
CA VAL A 61 -6.41 4.20 3.67
C VAL A 61 -5.31 3.18 3.38
N PHE A 62 -5.56 2.30 2.42
CA PHE A 62 -4.60 1.33 1.92
C PHE A 62 -4.18 1.70 0.50
N LEU A 63 -2.88 1.80 0.27
CA LEU A 63 -2.30 2.10 -1.03
C LEU A 63 -1.56 0.87 -1.53
N LEU A 64 -1.82 0.44 -2.76
CA LEU A 64 -1.06 -0.61 -3.44
C LEU A 64 -0.28 0.00 -4.60
N ILE A 65 1.03 -0.18 -4.62
CA ILE A 65 1.89 0.24 -5.74
C ILE A 65 2.30 -1.00 -6.51
N LEU A 66 1.89 -1.10 -7.77
CA LEU A 66 2.26 -2.19 -8.67
C LEU A 66 3.55 -1.84 -9.45
N ASP A 67 4.36 -2.83 -9.84
CA ASP A 67 4.16 -4.26 -9.60
C ASP A 67 4.42 -4.70 -8.14
N GLY A 68 3.51 -5.50 -7.59
CA GLY A 68 3.57 -6.04 -6.23
C GLY A 68 4.15 -7.46 -6.18
N GLY A 69 4.29 -8.00 -4.96
CA GLY A 69 4.68 -9.40 -4.72
C GLY A 69 3.60 -10.18 -3.96
N ASN A 70 3.83 -11.46 -3.65
CA ASN A 70 2.86 -12.30 -2.92
C ASN A 70 2.39 -11.66 -1.60
N GLY A 71 3.32 -11.02 -0.87
CA GLY A 71 3.02 -10.27 0.35
C GLY A 71 2.00 -9.15 0.10
N SER A 72 2.31 -8.22 -0.80
CA SER A 72 1.43 -7.08 -1.09
C SER A 72 0.04 -7.47 -1.59
N HIS A 73 -0.09 -8.60 -2.31
CA HIS A 73 -1.40 -9.11 -2.72
C HIS A 73 -2.18 -9.76 -1.56
N THR A 74 -1.48 -10.37 -0.59
CA THR A 74 -2.09 -10.87 0.64
C THR A 74 -2.61 -9.71 1.49
N GLU A 75 -1.82 -8.65 1.59
CA GLU A 75 -2.20 -7.39 2.25
C GLU A 75 -3.39 -6.72 1.56
N PHE A 76 -3.40 -6.70 0.22
CA PHE A 76 -4.51 -6.19 -0.57
C PHE A 76 -5.81 -6.95 -0.31
N GLY A 77 -5.76 -8.29 -0.30
CA GLY A 77 -6.92 -9.11 0.05
C GLY A 77 -7.42 -8.83 1.48
N MET A 78 -6.50 -8.61 2.43
CA MET A 78 -6.86 -8.21 3.80
C MET A 78 -7.50 -6.83 3.85
N ALA A 79 -6.99 -5.86 3.08
CA ALA A 79 -7.55 -4.51 3.00
C ALA A 79 -8.97 -4.51 2.44
N ILE A 80 -9.25 -5.34 1.42
CA ILE A 80 -10.60 -5.56 0.88
C ILE A 80 -11.52 -6.12 1.97
N ALA A 81 -11.09 -7.20 2.64
CA ALA A 81 -11.89 -7.85 3.67
C ALA A 81 -12.16 -6.97 4.90
N LEU A 82 -11.31 -5.97 5.14
CA LEU A 82 -11.46 -4.97 6.20
C LEU A 82 -12.11 -3.67 5.71
N GLU A 83 -12.62 -3.64 4.48
CA GLU A 83 -13.34 -2.52 3.88
C GLU A 83 -12.56 -1.19 3.95
N LYS A 84 -11.25 -1.26 3.72
CA LYS A 84 -10.39 -0.07 3.69
C LYS A 84 -10.69 0.81 2.46
N LYS A 85 -10.36 2.09 2.54
CA LYS A 85 -10.32 2.95 1.35
C LYS A 85 -9.09 2.58 0.53
N ILE A 86 -9.29 1.95 -0.62
CA ILE A 86 -8.19 1.38 -1.39
C ILE A 86 -7.90 2.19 -2.65
N TYR A 87 -6.63 2.53 -2.84
CA TYR A 87 -6.09 3.17 -4.03
C TYR A 87 -4.93 2.35 -4.59
N VAL A 88 -4.92 2.13 -5.90
CA VAL A 88 -3.91 1.31 -6.57
C VAL A 88 -3.21 2.16 -7.63
N TYR A 89 -1.89 2.20 -7.58
CA TYR A 89 -1.03 2.77 -8.61
C TYR A 89 -0.50 1.67 -9.53
N HIS A 90 -0.51 1.91 -10.85
CA HIS A 90 0.22 1.11 -11.83
C HIS A 90 0.72 1.95 -13.01
N GLU A 91 1.76 1.47 -13.69
CA GLU A 91 2.40 2.13 -14.83
C GLU A 91 1.81 1.72 -16.20
N GLY A 92 0.50 1.41 -16.24
CA GLY A 92 -0.18 1.00 -17.49
C GLY A 92 -0.06 -0.48 -17.85
N ASN A 93 0.57 -1.31 -17.01
CA ASN A 93 0.54 -2.76 -17.19
C ASN A 93 -0.90 -3.31 -17.06
N PRO A 94 -1.30 -4.31 -17.88
CA PRO A 94 -2.64 -4.91 -17.78
C PRO A 94 -2.93 -5.51 -16.40
N LEU A 95 -4.04 -5.10 -15.79
CA LEU A 95 -4.50 -5.59 -14.49
C LEU A 95 -5.26 -6.91 -14.63
N GLN A 96 -4.55 -8.04 -14.56
CA GLN A 96 -5.10 -9.37 -14.85
C GLN A 96 -5.92 -10.00 -13.70
N THR A 97 -5.72 -9.56 -12.45
CA THR A 97 -6.44 -10.11 -11.29
C THR A 97 -7.86 -9.55 -11.21
N THR A 98 -8.85 -10.42 -11.02
CA THR A 98 -10.28 -10.05 -10.90
C THR A 98 -10.56 -9.04 -9.80
N PHE A 99 -9.85 -9.12 -8.67
CA PHE A 99 -10.02 -8.21 -7.52
C PHE A 99 -9.65 -6.76 -7.79
N TYR A 100 -8.86 -6.44 -8.84
CA TYR A 100 -8.59 -5.05 -9.22
C TYR A 100 -9.80 -4.34 -9.83
N HIS A 101 -10.81 -5.10 -10.25
CA HIS A 101 -12.00 -4.60 -10.94
C HIS A 101 -13.22 -4.47 -10.02
N LEU A 102 -13.03 -4.64 -8.70
CA LEU A 102 -14.07 -4.40 -7.72
C LEU A 102 -14.40 -2.90 -7.65
N PRO A 103 -15.68 -2.50 -7.48
CA PRO A 103 -16.11 -1.10 -7.57
C PRO A 103 -15.53 -0.19 -6.48
N GLU A 104 -15.11 -0.76 -5.35
CA GLU A 104 -14.45 -0.05 -4.24
C GLU A 104 -12.96 0.23 -4.48
N ILE A 105 -12.37 -0.32 -5.55
CA ILE A 105 -10.94 -0.17 -5.86
C ILE A 105 -10.73 1.04 -6.77
N ASN A 106 -10.00 2.03 -6.27
CA ASN A 106 -9.68 3.24 -7.03
C ASN A 106 -8.36 3.07 -7.75
N ILE A 107 -8.41 2.78 -9.05
CA ILE A 107 -7.22 2.65 -9.90
C ILE A 107 -6.71 4.03 -10.32
N PHE A 108 -5.40 4.22 -10.26
CA PHE A 108 -4.70 5.37 -10.80
C PHE A 108 -3.59 4.89 -11.75
N GLU A 109 -3.68 5.35 -12.99
CA GLU A 109 -2.68 5.17 -14.04
C GLU A 109 -2.09 6.54 -14.37
N GLY A 110 -0.78 6.72 -14.22
CA GLY A 110 -0.13 8.01 -14.39
C GLY A 110 1.26 8.05 -13.78
N ASP A 111 1.76 9.25 -13.51
CA ASP A 111 3.06 9.45 -12.85
C ASP A 111 2.95 9.13 -11.34
N ALA A 112 3.90 8.37 -10.81
CA ALA A 112 4.00 8.09 -9.38
C ALA A 112 4.03 9.35 -8.51
N ALA A 113 4.61 10.45 -9.02
CA ALA A 113 4.66 11.74 -8.34
C ALA A 113 3.27 12.39 -8.16
N GLU A 114 2.29 12.02 -8.98
CA GLU A 114 0.93 12.55 -8.88
C GLU A 114 0.03 11.68 -7.98
N PHE A 115 0.44 10.44 -7.69
CA PHE A 115 -0.41 9.48 -7.00
C PHE A 115 -0.79 9.92 -5.57
N ALA A 116 0.15 10.47 -4.79
CA ALA A 116 -0.18 10.95 -3.45
C ALA A 116 -1.21 12.09 -3.50
N SER A 117 -1.03 13.03 -4.43
CA SER A 117 -1.97 14.13 -4.65
C SER A 117 -3.35 13.64 -5.10
N TYR A 118 -3.38 12.65 -6.00
CA TYR A 118 -4.62 11.97 -6.40
C TYR A 118 -5.35 11.39 -5.18
N VAL A 119 -4.66 10.61 -4.34
CA VAL A 119 -5.24 10.00 -3.14
C VAL A 119 -5.78 11.06 -2.18
N MET A 120 -5.03 12.12 -1.89
CA MET A 120 -5.45 13.19 -0.99
C MET A 120 -6.71 13.92 -1.49
N ASN A 121 -6.86 14.08 -2.81
CA ASN A 121 -8.01 14.76 -3.40
C ASN A 121 -9.27 13.88 -3.49
N HIS A 122 -9.11 12.55 -3.51
CA HIS A 122 -10.21 11.61 -3.72
C HIS A 122 -10.63 10.86 -2.45
N VAL A 123 -9.83 10.93 -1.38
CA VAL A 123 -10.23 10.36 -0.09
C VAL A 123 -11.39 11.19 0.49
N LYS A 124 -12.56 10.56 0.59
CA LYS A 124 -13.75 11.14 1.25
C LYS A 124 -13.77 10.79 2.73
#